data_AF-A0A7J8EWM6-F1
#
_entry.id   AF-A0A7J8EWM6-F1
#
_cell.length_a   1.000
_cell.length_b   1.000
_cell.length_c   1.000
_cell.angle_alpha   90.00
_cell.angle_beta   90.00
_cell.angle_gamma   90.00
#
_symmetry.space_group_name_H-M   'P 1'
#
loop_
_entity.id
_entity.type
_entity.pdbx_description
1 polymer ?
#
loop_
_entity_poly.entity_id
_entity_poly.type
_entity_poly.pdbx_seq_one_letter_code
_entity_poly.pdbx_strand_id
1 'polypeptide(L)'
;MAQFHEKIYQMLKNLLQLSPETKHCILSWLGNCLHANAGRTKIWANQMPEIFFQMYASDAFFLNLGAALLKLCQPFCKPRSSRLLTFNPTYCALKELDDEERKIKNVHMRGLDKETCLIPAVREPKFPQSYNLVTENLVLTAYALYLGFHRLHDQMVKINQNLHRLQVAWRDAQQSSSPAADNLREQFERLMTIYLSTKTAMTEPQMLQNCLNLQVSMAVLLVQLAIGNEGSQLAELTFPLPDSCSSLAYVPEFFADNLGDFLIFLRRFADDILETSADSLEHVLHFITVFTGSVERMKNPHLRAKLAEVLEAVMPHLDQTPSPLVSSVFHRKRVFCSYPYAPRLAEALIKVFVDIEFTGKAVQGCRAGPWQ
;
A
#
# COMPACT_ATOMS: atom_id res chain seq x y z
N MET A 1 20.94 -6.58 3.03
CA MET A 1 19.65 -6.30 3.69
C MET A 1 18.84 -7.55 3.98
N ALA A 2 18.59 -8.45 3.02
CA ALA A 2 17.78 -9.67 3.23
C ALA A 2 18.15 -10.51 4.47
N GLN A 3 19.44 -10.76 4.73
CA GLN A 3 19.91 -11.48 5.93
C GLN A 3 19.56 -10.76 7.25
N PHE A 4 19.56 -9.42 7.23
CA PHE A 4 19.19 -8.62 8.40
C PHE A 4 17.68 -8.71 8.65
N HIS A 5 16.86 -8.58 7.61
CA HIS A 5 15.41 -8.79 7.69
C HIS A 5 15.06 -10.19 8.18
N GLU A 6 15.82 -11.21 7.75
CA GLU A 6 15.65 -12.59 8.22
C GLU A 6 15.92 -12.71 9.73
N LYS A 7 17.01 -12.13 10.24
CA LYS A 7 17.31 -12.16 11.67
C LYS A 7 16.24 -11.46 12.51
N ILE A 8 15.74 -10.31 12.08
CA ILE A 8 14.65 -9.60 12.77
C ILE A 8 13.38 -10.45 12.75
N TYR A 9 13.02 -11.01 11.60
CA TYR A 9 11.87 -11.90 11.47
C TYR A 9 11.96 -13.10 12.42
N GLN A 10 13.09 -13.80 12.46
CA GLN A 10 13.28 -14.95 13.34
C GLN A 10 13.19 -14.55 14.81
N MET A 11 13.76 -13.41 15.19
CA MET A 11 13.63 -12.86 16.54
C MET A 11 12.17 -12.60 16.91
N LEU A 12 11.42 -11.87 16.07
CA LEU A 12 10.00 -11.58 16.32
C LEU A 12 9.17 -12.86 16.38
N LYS A 13 9.41 -13.81 15.46
CA LYS A 13 8.73 -15.10 15.44
C LYS A 13 8.95 -15.88 16.73
N ASN A 14 10.20 -15.96 17.19
CA ASN A 14 10.54 -16.68 18.42
C ASN A 14 9.88 -16.03 19.65
N LEU A 15 9.86 -14.70 19.72
CA LEU A 15 9.20 -13.96 20.81
C LEU A 15 7.68 -14.20 20.82
N LEU A 16 7.04 -14.21 19.65
CA LEU A 16 5.60 -14.50 19.51
C LEU A 16 5.23 -15.94 19.92
N GLN A 17 6.18 -16.87 19.90
CA GLN A 17 5.98 -18.29 20.21
C GLN A 17 6.42 -18.69 21.62
N LEU A 18 7.10 -17.79 22.36
CA LEU A 18 7.72 -18.13 23.64
C LEU A 18 6.70 -18.36 24.77
N SER A 19 5.77 -17.42 24.96
CA SER A 19 4.67 -17.53 25.93
C SER A 19 3.54 -16.54 25.59
N PRO A 20 2.31 -16.76 26.09
CA PRO A 20 1.20 -15.81 25.91
C PRO A 20 1.53 -14.40 26.39
N GLU A 21 2.24 -14.28 27.53
CA GLU A 21 2.69 -13.01 28.10
C GLU A 21 3.71 -12.32 27.19
N THR A 22 4.71 -13.05 26.69
CA THR A 22 5.72 -12.48 25.78
C THR A 22 5.08 -12.02 24.49
N LYS A 23 4.15 -12.82 23.94
CA LYS A 23 3.36 -12.47 22.75
C LYS A 23 2.57 -11.18 22.98
N HIS A 24 1.89 -11.05 24.11
CA HIS A 24 1.16 -9.82 24.45
C HIS A 24 2.11 -8.61 24.54
N CYS A 25 3.23 -8.74 25.26
CA CYS A 25 4.20 -7.65 25.40
C CYS A 25 4.79 -7.19 24.05
N ILE A 26 5.17 -8.12 23.17
CA ILE A 26 5.76 -7.75 21.87
C ILE A 26 4.71 -7.13 20.94
N LEU A 27 3.48 -7.63 20.93
CA LEU A 27 2.39 -7.04 20.12
C LEU A 27 2.00 -5.66 20.67
N SER A 28 1.93 -5.49 22.00
CA SER A 28 1.73 -4.18 22.65
C SER A 28 2.83 -3.20 22.27
N TRP A 29 4.09 -3.63 22.27
CA TRP A 29 5.21 -2.79 21.82
C TRP A 29 5.07 -2.40 20.35
N LEU A 30 4.72 -3.34 19.47
CA LEU A 30 4.49 -3.06 18.04
C LEU A 30 3.34 -2.06 17.85
N GLY A 31 2.20 -2.29 18.48
CA GLY A 31 1.04 -1.40 18.38
C GLY A 31 1.31 0.01 18.91
N ASN A 32 1.99 0.12 20.05
CA ASN A 32 2.41 1.41 20.61
C ASN A 32 3.43 2.12 19.72
N CYS A 33 4.40 1.39 19.17
CA CYS A 33 5.40 1.92 18.26
C CYS A 33 4.76 2.51 17.00
N LEU A 34 3.84 1.78 16.38
CA LEU A 34 3.11 2.25 15.20
C LEU A 34 2.23 3.45 15.54
N HIS A 35 1.51 3.42 16.66
CA HIS A 35 0.66 4.52 17.09
C HIS A 35 1.44 5.81 17.37
N ALA A 36 2.57 5.73 18.08
CA ALA A 36 3.44 6.88 18.34
C ALA A 36 3.97 7.54 17.06
N ASN A 37 3.98 6.80 15.96
CA ASN A 37 4.47 7.21 14.65
C ASN A 37 3.35 7.50 13.63
N ALA A 38 2.08 7.50 14.04
CA ALA A 38 0.92 7.75 13.17
C ALA A 38 0.95 9.13 12.47
N GLY A 39 1.74 10.08 12.98
CA GLY A 39 1.93 11.39 12.34
C GLY A 39 2.81 11.38 11.09
N ARG A 40 3.56 10.29 10.82
CA ARG A 40 4.52 10.21 9.71
C ARG A 40 3.92 10.43 8.32
N THR A 41 2.65 10.06 8.11
CA THR A 41 1.94 10.19 6.82
C THR A 41 1.13 11.48 6.70
N LYS A 42 1.04 12.28 7.77
CA LYS A 42 0.26 13.54 7.74
C LYS A 42 0.98 14.60 6.90
N ILE A 43 0.20 15.39 6.16
CA ILE A 43 0.72 16.43 5.24
C ILE A 43 1.70 17.39 5.94
N TRP A 44 1.39 17.80 7.16
CA TRP A 44 2.23 18.72 7.94
C TRP A 44 3.59 18.12 8.30
N ALA A 45 3.72 16.79 8.42
CA ALA A 45 5.01 16.14 8.71
C ALA A 45 6.04 16.32 7.57
N ASN A 46 5.58 16.65 6.35
CA ASN A 46 6.45 16.99 5.22
C ASN A 46 6.83 18.48 5.16
N GLN A 47 6.19 19.33 5.98
CA GLN A 47 6.41 20.77 6.05
C GLN A 47 7.15 21.18 7.34
N MET A 48 7.38 20.23 8.24
CA MET A 48 8.07 20.46 9.50
C MET A 48 9.56 20.75 9.26
N PRO A 49 10.13 21.78 9.93
CA PRO A 49 11.56 22.04 9.93
C PRO A 49 12.39 20.80 10.32
N GLU A 50 13.61 20.67 9.79
CA GLU A 50 14.43 19.46 9.96
C GLU A 50 14.65 19.05 11.44
N ILE A 51 14.62 20.01 12.36
CA ILE A 51 14.73 19.79 13.81
C ILE A 51 13.61 18.90 14.38
N PHE A 52 12.44 18.83 13.73
CA PHE A 52 11.31 18.01 14.16
C PHE A 52 11.30 16.61 13.51
N PHE A 53 12.20 16.31 12.56
CA PHE A 53 12.34 14.95 12.03
C PHE A 53 12.75 13.93 13.11
N GLN A 54 13.32 14.40 14.23
CA GLN A 54 13.66 13.55 15.37
C GLN A 54 12.44 13.09 16.21
N MET A 55 11.24 13.60 15.94
CA MET A 55 10.04 13.24 16.70
C MET A 55 9.50 11.84 16.34
N TYR A 56 9.90 11.30 15.18
CA TYR A 56 9.48 10.00 14.69
C TYR A 56 10.66 9.07 14.44
N ALA A 57 10.41 7.77 14.46
CA ALA A 57 11.41 6.77 14.07
C ALA A 57 11.80 6.96 12.59
N SER A 58 13.01 6.54 12.23
CA SER A 58 13.57 6.76 10.89
C SER A 58 12.90 5.91 9.80
N ASP A 59 13.07 6.29 8.54
CA ASP A 59 12.58 5.51 7.40
C ASP A 59 13.25 4.13 7.33
N ALA A 60 14.54 4.06 7.68
CA ALA A 60 15.27 2.80 7.78
C ALA A 60 14.66 1.86 8.84
N PHE A 61 14.20 2.40 9.99
CA PHE A 61 13.50 1.59 11.00
C PHE A 61 12.22 0.99 10.42
N PHE A 62 11.38 1.80 9.77
CA PHE A 62 10.10 1.36 9.22
C PHE A 62 10.24 0.38 8.04
N LEU A 63 11.23 0.57 7.16
CA LEU A 63 11.50 -0.39 6.10
C LEU A 63 11.91 -1.76 6.66
N ASN A 64 12.80 -1.77 7.66
CA ASN A 64 13.25 -3.02 8.28
C ASN A 64 12.15 -3.71 9.09
N LEU A 65 11.36 -2.94 9.86
CA LEU A 65 10.22 -3.46 10.59
C LEU A 65 9.16 -4.01 9.64
N GLY A 66 8.79 -3.23 8.62
CA GLY A 66 7.84 -3.64 7.58
C GLY A 66 8.26 -4.92 6.87
N ALA A 67 9.55 -5.06 6.52
CA ALA A 67 10.08 -6.28 5.90
C ALA A 67 9.97 -7.51 6.82
N ALA A 68 10.21 -7.36 8.13
CA ALA A 68 10.07 -8.45 9.09
C ALA A 68 8.60 -8.85 9.32
N LEU A 69 7.70 -7.86 9.44
CA LEU A 69 6.26 -8.08 9.56
C LEU A 69 5.65 -8.71 8.30
N LEU A 70 6.13 -8.30 7.12
CA LEU A 70 5.80 -8.93 5.84
C LEU A 70 6.13 -10.42 5.84
N LYS A 71 7.30 -10.82 6.38
CA LYS A 71 7.69 -12.23 6.53
C LYS A 71 6.76 -13.00 7.47
N LEU A 72 6.26 -12.39 8.55
CA LEU A 72 5.26 -13.00 9.43
C LEU A 72 3.92 -13.24 8.72
N CYS A 73 3.59 -12.45 7.70
CA CYS A 73 2.36 -12.58 6.93
C CYS A 73 2.42 -13.62 5.79
N GLN A 74 3.62 -13.97 5.30
CA GLN A 74 3.77 -14.90 4.16
C GLN A 74 3.02 -16.24 4.29
N PRO A 75 2.87 -16.86 5.48
CA PRO A 75 2.11 -18.11 5.61
C PRO A 75 0.64 -18.02 5.16
N PHE A 76 0.05 -16.82 5.14
CA PHE A 76 -1.33 -16.60 4.72
C PHE A 76 -1.47 -15.64 3.52
N CYS A 77 -0.38 -15.02 3.05
CA CYS A 77 -0.36 -14.18 1.84
C CYS A 77 -0.23 -15.04 0.58
N LYS A 78 -1.24 -15.85 0.31
CA LYS A 78 -1.38 -16.61 -0.92
C LYS A 78 -2.76 -16.33 -1.49
N PRO A 79 -2.92 -16.15 -2.81
CA PRO A 79 -4.21 -15.73 -3.37
C PRO A 79 -5.40 -16.62 -2.99
N ARG A 80 -5.16 -17.92 -2.73
CA ARG A 80 -6.19 -18.90 -2.34
C ARG A 80 -6.15 -19.34 -0.87
N SER A 81 -5.55 -18.53 0.00
CA SER A 81 -5.44 -18.84 1.43
C SER A 81 -6.77 -18.63 2.16
N SER A 82 -7.42 -19.71 2.61
CA SER A 82 -8.59 -19.63 3.49
C SER A 82 -8.30 -18.92 4.82
N ARG A 83 -7.04 -18.98 5.30
CA ARG A 83 -6.62 -18.28 6.53
C ARG A 83 -6.77 -16.77 6.40
N LEU A 84 -6.58 -16.21 5.21
CA LEU A 84 -6.72 -14.78 4.98
C LEU A 84 -8.17 -14.30 5.20
N LEU A 85 -9.14 -15.14 4.85
CA LEU A 85 -10.58 -14.85 5.03
C LEU A 85 -11.01 -14.85 6.50
N THR A 86 -10.14 -15.28 7.43
CA THR A 86 -10.37 -15.14 8.86
C THR A 86 -10.07 -13.73 9.39
N PHE A 87 -9.61 -12.81 8.53
CA PHE A 87 -9.47 -11.40 8.86
C PHE A 87 -10.81 -10.81 9.27
N ASN A 88 -10.85 -10.17 10.43
CA ASN A 88 -12.05 -9.47 10.89
C ASN A 88 -11.83 -7.94 10.86
N PRO A 89 -12.49 -7.20 9.95
CA PRO A 89 -12.30 -5.76 9.82
C PRO A 89 -12.83 -4.96 11.02
N THR A 90 -13.72 -5.51 11.85
CA THR A 90 -14.20 -4.81 13.05
C THR A 90 -13.08 -4.51 14.05
N TYR A 91 -11.92 -5.18 13.92
CA TYR A 91 -10.71 -4.86 14.68
C TYR A 91 -10.33 -3.38 14.55
N CYS A 92 -10.46 -2.81 13.35
CA CYS A 92 -10.11 -1.43 13.05
C CYS A 92 -11.12 -0.41 13.60
N ALA A 93 -12.32 -0.86 13.98
CA ALA A 93 -13.38 -0.01 14.52
C ALA A 93 -13.40 0.03 16.05
N LEU A 94 -12.50 -0.72 16.71
CA LEU A 94 -12.38 -0.70 18.16
C LEU A 94 -11.82 0.64 18.63
N LYS A 95 -12.53 1.24 19.59
CA LYS A 95 -12.11 2.46 20.29
C LYS A 95 -10.99 2.15 21.30
N GLU A 96 -10.57 3.16 22.04
CA GLU A 96 -9.67 3.00 23.19
C GLU A 96 -10.18 1.90 24.13
N LEU A 97 -9.29 0.92 24.40
CA LEU A 97 -9.47 -0.18 25.33
C LEU A 97 -8.38 -0.06 26.40
N ASP A 98 -8.69 -0.43 27.63
CA ASP A 98 -7.67 -0.58 28.68
C ASP A 98 -6.74 -1.79 28.42
N ASP A 99 -5.62 -1.86 29.14
CA ASP A 99 -4.60 -2.87 28.87
C ASP A 99 -5.08 -4.31 29.17
N GLU A 100 -5.99 -4.51 30.13
CA GLU A 100 -6.54 -5.83 30.45
C GLU A 100 -7.52 -6.29 29.34
N GLU A 101 -8.38 -5.40 28.87
CA GLU A 101 -9.27 -5.65 27.74
C GLU A 101 -8.49 -5.98 26.46
N ARG A 102 -7.39 -5.26 26.20
CA ARG A 102 -6.52 -5.51 25.05
C ARG A 102 -5.90 -6.90 25.10
N LYS A 103 -5.47 -7.33 26.29
CA LYS A 103 -4.92 -8.66 26.51
C LYS A 103 -5.99 -9.74 26.27
N ILE A 104 -7.18 -9.57 26.83
CA ILE A 104 -8.29 -10.54 26.69
C ILE A 104 -8.78 -10.62 25.24
N LYS A 105 -8.95 -9.48 24.58
CA LYS A 105 -9.51 -9.39 23.22
C LYS A 105 -8.46 -9.65 22.13
N ASN A 106 -7.17 -9.74 22.45
CA ASN A 106 -6.04 -9.74 21.50
C ASN A 106 -6.09 -8.52 20.57
N VAL A 107 -6.00 -7.32 21.14
CA VAL A 107 -6.08 -6.05 20.40
C VAL A 107 -4.94 -5.13 20.80
N HIS A 108 -3.84 -5.19 20.07
CA HIS A 108 -2.65 -4.43 20.42
C HIS A 108 -2.48 -3.14 19.61
N MET A 109 -3.05 -3.06 18.41
CA MET A 109 -3.02 -1.83 17.62
C MET A 109 -3.89 -0.73 18.26
N ARG A 110 -3.52 0.54 18.04
CA ARG A 110 -4.21 1.70 18.61
C ARG A 110 -4.52 2.77 17.57
N GLY A 111 -5.64 3.47 17.75
CA GLY A 111 -6.01 4.67 16.99
C GLY A 111 -6.53 4.42 15.57
N LEU A 112 -6.87 3.17 15.22
CA LEU A 112 -7.43 2.84 13.90
C LEU A 112 -8.86 3.37 13.72
N ASP A 113 -9.59 3.58 14.81
CA ASP A 113 -10.93 4.18 14.84
C ASP A 113 -10.93 5.63 14.33
N LYS A 114 -9.76 6.27 14.25
CA LYS A 114 -9.57 7.63 13.75
C LYS A 114 -9.23 7.67 12.25
N GLU A 115 -8.94 6.52 11.64
CA GLU A 115 -8.64 6.42 10.21
C GLU A 115 -9.94 6.46 9.39
N THR A 116 -9.88 7.04 8.19
CA THR A 116 -11.01 7.00 7.25
C THR A 116 -11.18 5.57 6.74
N CYS A 117 -12.43 5.10 6.63
CA CYS A 117 -12.75 3.78 6.08
C CYS A 117 -13.31 3.88 4.67
N LEU A 118 -13.23 2.77 3.91
CA LEU A 118 -13.63 2.72 2.51
C LEU A 118 -15.06 3.22 2.27
N ILE A 119 -15.98 2.95 3.21
CA ILE A 119 -17.34 3.48 3.22
C ILE A 119 -17.75 3.92 4.63
N PRO A 120 -18.73 4.83 4.78
CA PRO A 120 -19.22 5.20 6.10
C PRO A 120 -19.97 4.05 6.78
N ALA A 121 -19.81 3.92 8.10
CA ALA A 121 -20.57 2.97 8.91
C ALA A 121 -22.04 3.40 9.02
N VAL A 122 -22.95 2.47 8.70
CA VAL A 122 -24.40 2.67 8.79
C VAL A 122 -25.00 2.00 10.04
N ARG A 123 -24.28 1.04 10.62
CA ARG A 123 -24.71 0.25 11.79
C ARG A 123 -23.53 0.08 12.74
N GLU A 124 -23.81 -0.18 14.01
CA GLU A 124 -22.77 -0.57 14.95
C GLU A 124 -22.25 -1.98 14.64
N PRO A 125 -20.92 -2.20 14.64
CA PRO A 125 -20.35 -3.53 14.45
C PRO A 125 -20.62 -4.43 15.63
N LYS A 126 -20.82 -5.73 15.36
CA LYS A 126 -20.75 -6.77 16.38
C LYS A 126 -19.30 -7.19 16.56
N PHE A 127 -18.73 -6.90 17.73
CA PHE A 127 -17.36 -7.28 18.06
C PHE A 127 -17.28 -8.73 18.57
N PRO A 128 -16.30 -9.54 18.12
CA PRO A 128 -16.04 -10.85 18.70
C PRO A 128 -15.44 -10.73 20.11
N GLN A 129 -15.44 -11.84 20.86
CA GLN A 129 -14.81 -11.92 22.18
C GLN A 129 -13.29 -11.74 22.13
N SER A 130 -12.65 -12.26 21.09
CA SER A 130 -11.23 -12.06 20.81
C SER A 130 -10.94 -12.16 19.32
N TYR A 131 -9.84 -11.55 18.91
CA TYR A 131 -9.34 -11.58 17.53
C TYR A 131 -8.22 -12.61 17.38
N ASN A 132 -8.08 -13.11 16.15
CA ASN A 132 -7.01 -14.04 15.81
C ASN A 132 -5.72 -13.29 15.44
N LEU A 133 -4.60 -14.01 15.53
CA LEU A 133 -3.28 -13.46 15.21
C LEU A 133 -3.13 -13.08 13.72
N VAL A 134 -3.92 -13.67 12.81
CA VAL A 134 -3.90 -13.30 11.39
C VAL A 134 -4.38 -11.86 11.23
N THR A 135 -5.47 -11.49 11.91
CA THR A 135 -6.01 -10.14 11.91
C THR A 135 -5.00 -9.14 12.44
N GLU A 136 -4.40 -9.44 13.61
CA GLU A 136 -3.40 -8.56 14.21
C GLU A 136 -2.17 -8.38 13.33
N ASN A 137 -1.60 -9.48 12.82
CA ASN A 137 -0.42 -9.42 11.96
C ASN A 137 -0.70 -8.65 10.68
N LEU A 138 -1.87 -8.85 10.07
CA LEU A 138 -2.24 -8.17 8.83
C LEU A 138 -2.37 -6.65 9.05
N VAL A 139 -3.06 -6.24 10.12
CA VAL A 139 -3.27 -4.83 10.47
C VAL A 139 -1.94 -4.16 10.83
N LEU A 140 -1.13 -4.77 11.70
CA LEU A 140 0.19 -4.25 12.08
C LEU A 140 1.10 -4.10 10.85
N THR A 141 1.10 -5.10 9.96
CA THR A 141 1.93 -5.07 8.73
C THR A 141 1.45 -3.99 7.77
N ALA A 142 0.15 -3.94 7.48
CA ALA A 142 -0.41 -2.95 6.56
C ALA A 142 -0.17 -1.52 7.05
N TYR A 143 -0.34 -1.26 8.35
CA TYR A 143 -0.06 0.06 8.91
C TYR A 143 1.44 0.39 8.97
N ALA A 144 2.31 -0.59 9.24
CA ALA A 144 3.76 -0.39 9.15
C ALA A 144 4.20 -0.03 7.73
N LEU A 145 3.62 -0.65 6.70
CA LEU A 145 3.87 -0.31 5.30
C LEU A 145 3.33 1.09 4.94
N TYR A 146 2.18 1.47 5.48
CA TYR A 146 1.61 2.80 5.30
C TYR A 146 2.53 3.89 5.89
N LEU A 147 2.99 3.71 7.14
CA LEU A 147 3.92 4.64 7.80
C LEU A 147 5.35 4.61 7.24
N GLY A 148 5.72 3.53 6.56
CA GLY A 148 7.05 3.26 6.05
C GLY A 148 7.16 3.41 4.54
N PHE A 149 6.81 2.34 3.83
CA PHE A 149 6.99 2.22 2.38
C PHE A 149 6.19 3.27 1.60
N HIS A 150 4.90 3.44 1.90
CA HIS A 150 4.01 4.40 1.24
C HIS A 150 4.55 5.83 1.36
N ARG A 151 4.81 6.31 2.58
CA ARG A 151 5.42 7.62 2.82
C ARG A 151 6.74 7.78 2.06
N LEU A 152 7.60 6.77 2.09
CA LEU A 152 8.92 6.87 1.48
C LEU A 152 8.85 6.90 -0.05
N HIS A 153 7.88 6.20 -0.65
CA HIS A 153 7.59 6.31 -2.08
C HIS A 153 7.25 7.76 -2.47
N ASP A 154 6.33 8.41 -1.76
CA ASP A 154 5.98 9.82 -1.99
C ASP A 154 7.18 10.76 -1.89
N GLN A 155 8.03 10.55 -0.88
CA GLN A 155 9.26 11.32 -0.71
C GLN A 155 10.23 11.09 -1.85
N MET A 156 10.37 9.85 -2.32
CA MET A 156 11.24 9.50 -3.43
C MET A 156 10.80 10.15 -4.74
N VAL A 157 9.49 10.28 -5.00
CA VAL A 157 8.96 11.04 -6.15
C VAL A 157 9.38 12.51 -6.08
N LYS A 158 9.23 13.15 -4.90
CA LYS A 158 9.63 14.55 -4.68
C LYS A 158 11.13 14.75 -4.82
N ILE A 159 11.94 13.85 -4.27
CA ILE A 159 13.40 13.87 -4.42
C ILE A 159 13.78 13.79 -5.90
N ASN A 160 13.16 12.91 -6.69
CA ASN A 160 13.43 12.80 -8.11
C ASN A 160 13.07 14.07 -8.89
N GLN A 161 11.97 14.76 -8.54
CA GLN A 161 11.62 16.05 -9.14
C GLN A 161 12.64 17.14 -8.78
N ASN A 162 13.09 17.18 -7.53
CA ASN A 162 14.11 18.12 -7.07
C ASN A 162 15.47 17.88 -7.73
N LEU A 163 15.86 16.61 -7.93
CA LEU A 163 17.07 16.26 -8.67
C LEU A 163 17.03 16.80 -10.10
N HIS A 164 15.89 16.68 -10.78
CA HIS A 164 15.75 17.21 -12.14
C HIS A 164 15.88 18.75 -12.16
N ARG A 165 15.24 19.44 -11.22
CA ARG A 165 15.35 20.91 -11.08
C ARG A 165 16.78 21.37 -10.78
N LEU A 166 17.46 20.71 -9.84
CA LEU A 166 18.86 20.99 -9.51
C LEU A 166 19.79 20.74 -10.69
N GLN A 167 19.54 19.67 -11.46
CA GLN A 167 20.32 19.36 -12.65
C GLN A 167 20.21 20.46 -13.71
N VAL A 168 19.02 20.99 -13.95
CA VAL A 168 18.81 22.11 -14.89
C VAL A 168 19.51 23.37 -14.39
N ALA A 169 19.25 23.76 -13.13
CA ALA A 169 19.86 24.96 -12.54
C ALA A 169 21.39 24.90 -12.51
N TRP A 170 21.97 23.72 -12.23
CA TRP A 170 23.41 23.52 -12.26
C TRP A 170 24.00 23.69 -13.66
N ARG A 171 23.34 23.14 -14.70
CA ARG A 171 23.78 23.32 -16.10
C ARG A 171 23.74 24.78 -16.53
N ASP A 172 22.69 25.50 -16.16
CA ASP A 172 22.55 26.92 -16.51
C ASP A 172 23.63 27.77 -15.81
N ALA A 173 23.87 27.51 -14.52
CA ALA A 173 24.93 28.17 -13.75
C ALA A 173 26.33 27.88 -14.31
N GLN A 174 26.55 26.67 -14.82
CA GLN A 174 27.81 26.28 -15.48
C GLN A 174 27.99 27.04 -16.81
N GLN A 175 26.93 27.15 -17.61
CA GLN A 175 26.97 27.91 -18.87
C GLN A 175 27.18 29.40 -18.64
N SER A 176 26.62 29.96 -17.57
CA SER A 176 26.79 31.37 -17.21
C SER A 176 28.06 31.65 -16.39
N SER A 177 28.93 30.66 -16.16
CA SER A 177 30.14 30.76 -15.31
C SER A 177 29.86 31.36 -13.93
N SER A 178 28.72 31.00 -13.34
CA SER A 178 28.30 31.49 -12.02
C SER A 178 29.09 30.80 -10.91
N PRO A 179 29.54 31.53 -9.87
CA PRO A 179 30.20 30.94 -8.71
C PRO A 179 29.28 30.01 -7.89
N ALA A 180 27.96 30.04 -8.13
CA ALA A 180 27.01 29.15 -7.48
C ALA A 180 27.02 27.71 -8.05
N ALA A 181 27.71 27.46 -9.18
CA ALA A 181 27.70 26.17 -9.85
C ALA A 181 28.25 25.03 -8.97
N ASP A 182 29.31 25.28 -8.19
CA ASP A 182 29.89 24.27 -7.29
C ASP A 182 28.95 23.90 -6.13
N ASN A 183 28.30 24.90 -5.52
CA ASN A 183 27.31 24.66 -4.46
C ASN A 183 26.09 23.86 -4.99
N LEU A 184 25.60 24.18 -6.20
CA LEU A 184 24.51 23.43 -6.83
C LEU A 184 24.92 21.98 -7.13
N ARG A 185 26.17 21.76 -7.55
CA ARG A 185 26.74 20.42 -7.77
C ARG A 185 26.78 19.61 -6.48
N GLU A 186 27.31 20.18 -5.39
CA GLU A 186 27.36 19.51 -4.09
C GLU A 186 25.96 19.14 -3.57
N GLN A 187 24.98 20.03 -3.71
CA GLN A 187 23.60 19.75 -3.36
C GLN A 187 23.01 18.62 -4.20
N PHE A 188 23.27 18.61 -5.51
CA PHE A 188 22.84 17.54 -6.40
C PHE A 188 23.47 16.19 -6.02
N GLU A 189 24.79 16.15 -5.79
CA GLU A 189 25.52 14.93 -5.40
C GLU A 189 25.00 14.37 -4.07
N ARG A 190 24.76 15.23 -3.07
CA ARG A 190 24.17 14.83 -1.79
C ARG A 190 22.77 14.26 -1.97
N LEU A 191 21.91 14.93 -2.72
CA LEU A 191 20.53 14.48 -2.93
C LEU A 191 20.49 13.18 -3.77
N MET A 192 21.39 13.03 -4.73
CA MET A 192 21.52 11.81 -5.54
C MET A 192 21.96 10.63 -4.68
N THR A 193 22.88 10.83 -3.74
CA THR A 193 23.29 9.80 -2.78
C THR A 193 22.12 9.32 -1.94
N ILE A 194 21.29 10.24 -1.43
CA ILE A 194 20.07 9.91 -0.69
C ILE A 194 19.11 9.13 -1.60
N TYR A 195 18.84 9.62 -2.82
CA TYR A 195 17.94 8.97 -3.75
C TYR A 195 18.37 7.53 -4.11
N LEU A 196 19.63 7.33 -4.46
CA LEU A 196 20.14 6.02 -4.86
C LEU A 196 20.17 5.04 -3.68
N SER A 197 20.58 5.48 -2.49
CA SER A 197 20.56 4.63 -1.29
C SER A 197 19.14 4.24 -0.88
N THR A 198 18.19 5.18 -0.92
CA THR A 198 16.76 4.91 -0.69
C THR A 198 16.20 3.95 -1.74
N LYS A 199 16.50 4.18 -3.03
CA LYS A 199 16.10 3.29 -4.13
C LYS A 199 16.56 1.87 -3.87
N THR A 200 17.86 1.68 -3.62
CA THR A 200 18.43 0.36 -3.33
C THR A 200 17.75 -0.30 -2.13
N ALA A 201 17.39 0.48 -1.11
CA ALA A 201 16.71 -0.07 0.06
C ALA A 201 15.26 -0.52 -0.24
N MET A 202 14.52 0.26 -1.03
CA MET A 202 13.14 -0.03 -1.39
C MET A 202 13.01 -1.11 -2.45
N THR A 203 14.01 -1.29 -3.31
CA THR A 203 14.01 -2.28 -4.40
C THR A 203 14.72 -3.59 -4.03
N GLU A 204 14.78 -3.93 -2.75
CA GLU A 204 15.32 -5.23 -2.32
C GLU A 204 14.38 -6.35 -2.81
N PRO A 205 14.85 -7.31 -3.64
CA PRO A 205 13.96 -8.24 -4.35
C PRO A 205 13.08 -9.10 -3.44
N GLN A 206 13.61 -9.61 -2.33
CA GLN A 206 12.83 -10.46 -1.42
C GLN A 206 11.72 -9.66 -0.72
N MET A 207 12.00 -8.44 -0.30
CA MET A 207 11.02 -7.52 0.29
C MET A 207 9.93 -7.17 -0.72
N LEU A 208 10.30 -6.84 -1.96
CA LEU A 208 9.32 -6.54 -3.01
C LEU A 208 8.42 -7.73 -3.32
N GLN A 209 8.98 -8.95 -3.42
CA GLN A 209 8.17 -10.15 -3.63
C GLN A 209 7.20 -10.39 -2.46
N ASN A 210 7.68 -10.27 -1.22
CA ASN A 210 6.84 -10.43 -0.04
C ASN A 210 5.73 -9.36 0.03
N CYS A 211 6.05 -8.13 -0.35
CA CYS A 211 5.09 -7.04 -0.42
C CYS A 211 4.05 -7.30 -1.52
N LEU A 212 4.47 -7.76 -2.70
CA LEU A 212 3.54 -8.12 -3.77
C LEU A 212 2.58 -9.24 -3.35
N ASN A 213 3.10 -10.29 -2.71
CA ASN A 213 2.26 -11.38 -2.18
C ASN A 213 1.20 -10.85 -1.22
N LEU A 214 1.58 -9.92 -0.33
CA LEU A 214 0.66 -9.27 0.59
C LEU A 214 -0.37 -8.42 -0.17
N GLN A 215 0.06 -7.56 -1.10
CA GLN A 215 -0.84 -6.68 -1.84
C GLN A 215 -1.84 -7.49 -2.69
N VAL A 216 -1.39 -8.49 -3.43
CA VAL A 216 -2.29 -9.38 -4.18
C VAL A 216 -3.29 -10.07 -3.24
N SER A 217 -2.83 -10.53 -2.09
CA SER A 217 -3.72 -11.11 -1.06
C SER A 217 -4.73 -10.08 -0.56
N MET A 218 -4.31 -8.84 -0.35
CA MET A 218 -5.21 -7.75 0.03
C MET A 218 -6.25 -7.45 -1.06
N ALA A 219 -5.87 -7.44 -2.34
CA ALA A 219 -6.82 -7.30 -3.45
C ALA A 219 -7.90 -8.40 -3.40
N VAL A 220 -7.50 -9.66 -3.18
CA VAL A 220 -8.45 -10.77 -2.99
C VAL A 220 -9.35 -10.53 -1.79
N LEU A 221 -8.78 -10.23 -0.63
CA LEU A 221 -9.54 -10.02 0.60
C LEU A 221 -10.56 -8.88 0.46
N LEU A 222 -10.16 -7.74 -0.10
CA LEU A 222 -11.05 -6.60 -0.33
C LEU A 222 -12.18 -6.94 -1.30
N VAL A 223 -11.92 -7.71 -2.36
CA VAL A 223 -12.96 -8.21 -3.27
C VAL A 223 -13.92 -9.16 -2.55
N GLN A 224 -13.42 -10.06 -1.70
CA GLN A 224 -14.26 -10.99 -0.93
C GLN A 224 -15.17 -10.24 0.06
N LEU A 225 -14.62 -9.23 0.75
CA LEU A 225 -15.43 -8.35 1.61
C LEU A 225 -16.46 -7.57 0.77
N ALA A 226 -16.06 -7.07 -0.40
CA ALA A 226 -16.92 -6.34 -1.33
C ALA A 226 -18.13 -7.14 -1.80
N ILE A 227 -17.98 -8.44 -2.04
CA ILE A 227 -19.09 -9.33 -2.43
C ILE A 227 -19.86 -9.89 -1.24
N GLY A 228 -19.55 -9.48 -0.01
CA GLY A 228 -20.24 -9.91 1.20
C GLY A 228 -19.91 -11.35 1.62
N ASN A 229 -18.74 -11.88 1.26
CA ASN A 229 -18.33 -13.21 1.69
C ASN A 229 -17.99 -13.21 3.20
N GLU A 230 -18.75 -13.98 3.98
CA GLU A 230 -18.51 -14.24 5.40
C GLU A 230 -17.91 -15.64 5.66
N GLY A 231 -17.73 -16.45 4.62
CA GLY A 231 -17.25 -17.82 4.69
C GLY A 231 -15.73 -17.96 4.69
N SER A 232 -15.27 -19.15 5.09
CA SER A 232 -13.84 -19.52 5.10
C SER A 232 -13.30 -19.95 3.73
N GLN A 233 -14.14 -19.98 2.70
CA GLN A 233 -13.77 -20.34 1.33
C GLN A 233 -13.95 -19.14 0.40
N LEU A 234 -13.13 -19.08 -0.65
CA LEU A 234 -13.24 -18.03 -1.65
C LEU A 234 -14.55 -18.20 -2.43
N ALA A 235 -15.37 -17.16 -2.39
CA ALA A 235 -16.53 -17.04 -3.25
C ALA A 235 -16.08 -16.58 -4.65
N GLU A 236 -16.70 -17.16 -5.68
CA GLU A 236 -16.47 -16.75 -7.06
C GLU A 236 -17.01 -15.33 -7.28
N LEU A 237 -16.20 -14.48 -7.92
CA LEU A 237 -16.65 -13.15 -8.31
C LEU A 237 -17.64 -13.30 -9.45
N THR A 238 -18.87 -12.79 -9.27
CA THR A 238 -19.91 -12.77 -10.29
C THR A 238 -20.58 -11.40 -10.34
N PHE A 239 -21.17 -11.04 -11.48
CA PHE A 239 -21.88 -9.78 -11.69
C PHE A 239 -23.35 -10.02 -12.04
N PRO A 240 -24.30 -9.16 -11.61
CA PRO A 240 -24.11 -7.93 -10.82
C PRO A 240 -23.65 -8.22 -9.38
N LEU A 241 -22.92 -7.27 -8.79
CA LEU A 241 -22.42 -7.44 -7.42
C LEU A 241 -23.57 -7.22 -6.41
N PRO A 242 -23.54 -7.88 -5.23
CA PRO A 242 -24.57 -7.70 -4.21
C PRO A 242 -24.59 -6.28 -3.60
N ASP A 243 -25.77 -5.72 -3.32
CA ASP A 243 -25.91 -4.35 -2.77
C ASP A 243 -25.34 -4.21 -1.34
N SER A 244 -25.38 -5.29 -0.54
CA SER A 244 -24.94 -5.24 0.85
C SER A 244 -23.45 -5.49 1.00
N CYS A 245 -22.72 -4.49 1.50
CA CYS A 245 -21.31 -4.65 1.85
C CYS A 245 -20.95 -3.86 3.11
N SER A 246 -21.49 -4.29 4.26
CA SER A 246 -21.27 -3.59 5.54
C SER A 246 -19.84 -3.69 6.07
N SER A 247 -19.09 -4.74 5.71
CA SER A 247 -17.77 -5.00 6.28
C SER A 247 -16.70 -3.98 5.82
N LEU A 248 -16.85 -3.40 4.63
CA LEU A 248 -15.94 -2.36 4.14
C LEU A 248 -16.02 -1.08 4.96
N ALA A 249 -17.10 -0.88 5.74
CA ALA A 249 -17.22 0.27 6.64
C ALA A 249 -16.21 0.26 7.79
N TYR A 250 -15.56 -0.89 8.02
CA TYR A 250 -14.55 -1.07 9.05
C TYR A 250 -13.17 -1.37 8.43
N VAL A 251 -13.02 -1.15 7.13
CA VAL A 251 -11.72 -1.29 6.45
C VAL A 251 -11.16 0.11 6.22
N PRO A 252 -10.07 0.48 6.92
CA PRO A 252 -9.37 1.73 6.67
C PRO A 252 -8.93 1.89 5.22
N GLU A 253 -8.98 3.12 4.72
CA GLU A 253 -8.62 3.49 3.35
C GLU A 253 -7.18 3.13 2.99
N PHE A 254 -6.25 3.19 3.96
CA PHE A 254 -4.84 2.88 3.73
C PHE A 254 -4.60 1.45 3.22
N PHE A 255 -5.54 0.50 3.44
CA PHE A 255 -5.42 -0.84 2.87
C PHE A 255 -5.48 -0.82 1.34
N ALA A 256 -6.40 -0.04 0.77
CA ALA A 256 -6.49 0.16 -0.68
C ALA A 256 -5.38 1.08 -1.19
N ASP A 257 -5.01 2.09 -0.41
CA ASP A 257 -4.00 3.07 -0.80
C ASP A 257 -2.61 2.43 -0.95
N ASN A 258 -2.20 1.61 0.05
CA ASN A 258 -0.96 0.83 0.04
C ASN A 258 -0.86 -0.09 -1.19
N LEU A 259 -1.97 -0.72 -1.57
CA LEU A 259 -2.04 -1.59 -2.74
C LEU A 259 -1.72 -0.78 -4.02
N GLY A 260 -2.40 0.36 -4.17
CA GLY A 260 -2.24 1.22 -5.34
C GLY A 260 -0.82 1.77 -5.46
N ASP A 261 -0.28 2.37 -4.39
CA ASP A 261 1.08 2.94 -4.41
C ASP A 261 2.14 1.91 -4.70
N PHE A 262 1.99 0.71 -4.14
CA PHE A 262 2.97 -0.33 -4.35
C PHE A 262 3.03 -0.77 -5.82
N LEU A 263 1.87 -0.92 -6.49
CA LEU A 263 1.82 -1.29 -7.90
C LEU A 263 2.38 -0.18 -8.81
N ILE A 264 2.06 1.09 -8.52
CA ILE A 264 2.62 2.25 -9.21
C ILE A 264 4.15 2.32 -9.00
N PHE A 265 4.61 2.06 -7.76
CA PHE A 265 6.04 1.98 -7.46
C PHE A 265 6.73 0.90 -8.29
N LEU A 266 6.17 -0.31 -8.37
CA LEU A 266 6.75 -1.40 -9.14
C LEU A 266 6.89 -1.02 -10.61
N ARG A 267 5.87 -0.40 -11.21
CA ARG A 267 5.93 0.04 -12.62
C ARG A 267 7.13 0.94 -12.89
N ARG A 268 7.45 1.84 -11.95
CA ARG A 268 8.52 2.83 -12.09
C ARG A 268 9.90 2.30 -11.74
N PHE A 269 10.00 1.38 -10.78
CA PHE A 269 11.28 1.02 -10.16
C PHE A 269 11.64 -0.47 -10.23
N ALA A 270 10.69 -1.36 -10.53
CA ALA A 270 10.86 -2.82 -10.55
C ALA A 270 9.80 -3.50 -11.47
N ASP A 271 9.71 -3.08 -12.73
CA ASP A 271 8.70 -3.56 -13.70
C ASP A 271 8.83 -5.06 -14.00
N ASP A 272 10.04 -5.61 -13.83
CA ASP A 272 10.37 -7.02 -13.93
C ASP A 272 9.59 -7.90 -12.93
N ILE A 273 9.29 -7.36 -11.74
CA ILE A 273 8.50 -8.07 -10.73
C ILE A 273 7.03 -8.20 -11.14
N LEU A 274 6.47 -7.17 -11.79
CA LEU A 274 5.10 -7.23 -12.31
C LEU A 274 4.97 -8.30 -13.39
N GLU A 275 5.97 -8.42 -14.25
CA GLU A 275 5.94 -9.39 -15.33
C GLU A 275 6.08 -10.82 -14.83
N THR A 276 7.02 -11.08 -13.93
CA THR A 276 7.22 -12.43 -13.36
C THR A 276 6.05 -12.91 -12.50
N SER A 277 5.21 -11.98 -12.05
CA SER A 277 4.04 -12.26 -11.20
C SER A 277 2.70 -12.05 -11.91
N ALA A 278 2.69 -12.09 -13.25
CA ALA A 278 1.51 -11.75 -14.06
C ALA A 278 0.25 -12.53 -13.67
N ASP A 279 0.36 -13.81 -13.32
CA ASP A 279 -0.79 -14.64 -12.92
C ASP A 279 -1.50 -14.10 -11.67
N SER A 280 -0.81 -13.31 -10.84
CA SER A 280 -1.42 -12.64 -9.68
C SER A 280 -2.16 -11.35 -10.04
N LEU A 281 -1.92 -10.78 -11.23
CA LEU A 281 -2.53 -9.52 -11.67
C LEU A 281 -4.01 -9.67 -11.96
N GLU A 282 -4.50 -10.88 -12.24
CA GLU A 282 -5.94 -11.13 -12.37
C GLU A 282 -6.71 -10.68 -11.11
N HIS A 283 -6.14 -10.92 -9.93
CA HIS A 283 -6.73 -10.48 -8.66
C HIS A 283 -6.70 -8.95 -8.50
N VAL A 284 -5.68 -8.29 -9.03
CA VAL A 284 -5.60 -6.83 -9.07
C VAL A 284 -6.67 -6.27 -10.02
N LEU A 285 -6.87 -6.88 -11.19
CA LEU A 285 -7.92 -6.49 -12.13
C LEU A 285 -9.32 -6.67 -11.53
N HIS A 286 -9.56 -7.75 -10.76
CA HIS A 286 -10.79 -7.92 -9.98
C HIS A 286 -11.00 -6.77 -9.00
N PHE A 287 -9.97 -6.39 -8.24
CA PHE A 287 -10.04 -5.26 -7.32
C PHE A 287 -10.36 -3.95 -8.05
N ILE A 288 -9.64 -3.62 -9.13
CA ILE A 288 -9.89 -2.41 -9.93
C ILE A 288 -11.34 -2.41 -10.45
N THR A 289 -11.80 -3.52 -11.02
CA THR A 289 -13.16 -3.64 -11.60
C THR A 289 -14.25 -3.44 -10.56
N VAL A 290 -14.08 -3.98 -9.35
CA VAL A 290 -15.08 -3.92 -8.27
C VAL A 290 -15.16 -2.52 -7.64
N PHE A 291 -14.03 -1.83 -7.48
CA PHE A 291 -13.96 -0.61 -6.67
C PHE A 291 -13.97 0.70 -7.49
N THR A 292 -13.39 0.72 -8.70
CA THR A 292 -13.17 1.97 -9.47
C THR A 292 -14.47 2.74 -9.73
N GLY A 293 -15.52 2.06 -10.19
CA GLY A 293 -16.82 2.66 -10.50
C GLY A 293 -17.83 2.64 -9.35
N SER A 294 -17.44 2.21 -8.13
CA SER A 294 -18.40 1.93 -7.07
C SER A 294 -18.26 2.82 -5.83
N VAL A 295 -19.08 3.87 -5.76
CA VAL A 295 -19.21 4.75 -4.59
C VAL A 295 -19.71 4.01 -3.34
N GLU A 296 -20.44 2.91 -3.54
CA GLU A 296 -20.98 2.04 -2.48
C GLU A 296 -19.92 1.12 -1.86
N ARG A 297 -18.74 1.00 -2.49
CA ARG A 297 -17.62 0.17 -2.02
C ARG A 297 -16.39 0.98 -1.68
N MET A 298 -16.22 2.14 -2.30
CA MET A 298 -15.15 3.09 -2.00
C MET A 298 -15.68 4.51 -2.19
N LYS A 299 -15.98 5.18 -1.07
CA LYS A 299 -16.58 6.51 -1.07
C LYS A 299 -15.63 7.57 -1.58
N ASN A 300 -14.34 7.45 -1.22
CA ASN A 300 -13.31 8.42 -1.53
C ASN A 300 -13.05 8.47 -3.06
N PRO A 301 -13.36 9.61 -3.73
CA PRO A 301 -13.16 9.74 -5.18
C PRO A 301 -11.68 9.76 -5.58
N HIS A 302 -10.78 10.20 -4.70
CA HIS A 302 -9.33 10.23 -4.99
C HIS A 302 -8.75 8.82 -5.07
N LEU A 303 -9.14 7.94 -4.13
CA LEU A 303 -8.73 6.54 -4.19
C LEU A 303 -9.28 5.84 -5.43
N ARG A 304 -10.56 6.09 -5.78
CA ARG A 304 -11.14 5.56 -7.01
C ARG A 304 -10.44 6.07 -8.27
N ALA A 305 -10.10 7.36 -8.33
CA ALA A 305 -9.33 7.94 -9.43
C ALA A 305 -7.94 7.31 -9.55
N LYS A 306 -7.26 7.10 -8.42
CA LYS A 306 -5.95 6.44 -8.36
C LYS A 306 -5.99 5.03 -8.95
N LEU A 307 -7.12 4.30 -8.86
CA LEU A 307 -7.24 2.98 -9.47
C LEU A 307 -7.11 2.99 -11.00
N ALA A 308 -7.38 4.11 -11.67
CA ALA A 308 -7.10 4.24 -13.10
C ALA A 308 -5.58 4.33 -13.38
N GLU A 309 -4.82 5.00 -12.52
CA GLU A 309 -3.35 5.01 -12.57
C GLU A 309 -2.78 3.62 -12.23
N VAL A 310 -3.36 2.93 -11.25
CA VAL A 310 -2.98 1.54 -10.93
C VAL A 310 -3.24 0.62 -12.12
N LEU A 311 -4.35 0.80 -12.84
CA LEU A 311 -4.63 0.06 -14.07
C LEU A 311 -3.55 0.32 -15.12
N GLU A 312 -3.19 1.59 -15.35
CA GLU A 312 -2.10 1.95 -16.25
C GLU A 312 -0.79 1.27 -15.87
N ALA A 313 -0.45 1.28 -14.57
CA ALA A 313 0.78 0.69 -14.05
C ALA A 313 0.89 -0.83 -14.27
N VAL A 314 -0.23 -1.56 -14.28
CA VAL A 314 -0.24 -3.02 -14.46
C VAL A 314 -0.53 -3.46 -15.89
N MET A 315 -0.92 -2.54 -16.77
CA MET A 315 -1.16 -2.85 -18.18
C MET A 315 0.14 -3.18 -18.94
N PRO A 316 0.07 -4.01 -20.00
CA PRO A 316 1.20 -4.21 -20.89
C PRO A 316 1.46 -2.94 -21.72
N HIS A 317 2.66 -2.39 -21.66
CA HIS A 317 3.02 -1.21 -22.48
C HIS A 317 3.62 -1.67 -23.82
N LEU A 318 2.93 -1.34 -24.91
CA LEU A 318 3.27 -1.82 -26.25
C LEU A 318 4.42 -1.02 -26.90
N ASP A 319 4.71 0.19 -26.43
CA ASP A 319 5.60 1.15 -27.10
C ASP A 319 7.06 1.14 -26.61
N GLN A 320 7.45 0.19 -25.74
CA GLN A 320 8.86 0.09 -25.33
C GLN A 320 9.67 -0.59 -26.43
N THR A 321 10.67 0.14 -26.96
CA THR A 321 11.64 -0.35 -27.94
C THR A 321 12.17 -1.71 -27.48
N PRO A 322 12.18 -2.75 -28.34
CA PRO A 322 12.47 -4.10 -27.89
C PRO A 322 13.90 -4.19 -27.34
N SER A 323 14.03 -4.20 -26.02
CA SER A 323 15.24 -4.59 -25.31
C SER A 323 15.45 -6.11 -25.49
N PRO A 324 16.67 -6.66 -25.52
CA PRO A 324 16.90 -8.10 -25.68
C PRO A 324 16.24 -8.99 -24.59
N LEU A 325 15.68 -8.38 -23.54
CA LEU A 325 14.97 -9.03 -22.43
C LEU A 325 13.44 -9.20 -22.68
N VAL A 326 12.94 -8.91 -23.90
CA VAL A 326 11.52 -8.85 -24.33
C VAL A 326 10.77 -10.20 -24.39
N SER A 327 11.14 -11.17 -23.54
CA SER A 327 10.17 -12.18 -23.10
C SER A 327 9.14 -11.58 -22.11
N SER A 328 9.40 -10.35 -21.64
CA SER A 328 8.76 -9.74 -20.48
C SER A 328 7.49 -8.90 -20.74
N VAL A 329 6.77 -9.12 -21.84
CA VAL A 329 5.46 -8.45 -22.07
C VAL A 329 4.35 -9.48 -22.34
N PHE A 330 4.72 -10.74 -22.57
CA PHE A 330 3.78 -11.78 -22.97
C PHE A 330 2.82 -12.17 -21.83
N HIS A 331 3.27 -12.15 -20.58
CA HIS A 331 2.46 -12.65 -19.47
C HIS A 331 1.41 -11.62 -19.06
N ARG A 332 1.79 -10.33 -18.92
CA ARG A 332 0.82 -9.25 -18.68
C ARG A 332 -0.20 -9.13 -19.80
N LYS A 333 0.26 -9.18 -21.06
CA LYS A 333 -0.63 -9.15 -22.23
C LYS A 333 -1.62 -10.31 -22.23
N ARG A 334 -1.15 -11.53 -21.91
CA ARG A 334 -2.01 -12.70 -21.78
C ARG A 334 -3.13 -12.45 -20.78
N VAL A 335 -2.77 -12.07 -19.54
CA VAL A 335 -3.74 -11.86 -18.45
C VAL A 335 -4.76 -10.78 -18.80
N PHE A 336 -4.32 -9.67 -19.39
CA PHE A 336 -5.22 -8.59 -19.78
C PHE A 336 -6.18 -9.01 -20.90
N CYS A 337 -5.67 -9.67 -21.95
CA CYS A 337 -6.50 -10.13 -23.06
C CYS A 337 -7.45 -11.27 -22.68
N SER A 338 -7.11 -12.07 -21.67
CA SER A 338 -7.96 -13.16 -21.16
C SER A 338 -8.84 -12.75 -19.98
N TYR A 339 -8.85 -11.47 -19.58
CA TYR A 339 -9.57 -11.04 -18.38
C TYR A 339 -11.10 -11.17 -18.57
N PRO A 340 -11.80 -12.02 -17.80
CA PRO A 340 -13.20 -12.36 -18.06
C PRO A 340 -14.16 -11.18 -17.89
N TYR A 341 -13.80 -10.19 -17.07
CA TYR A 341 -14.66 -9.05 -16.74
C TYR A 341 -14.25 -7.75 -17.44
N ALA A 342 -13.52 -7.82 -18.57
CA ALA A 342 -13.10 -6.65 -19.33
C ALA A 342 -14.25 -5.65 -19.66
N PRO A 343 -15.48 -6.09 -20.03
CA PRO A 343 -16.59 -5.15 -20.24
C PRO A 343 -16.99 -4.38 -18.97
N ARG A 344 -16.94 -5.04 -17.80
CA ARG A 344 -17.24 -4.41 -16.50
C ARG A 344 -16.14 -3.46 -16.06
N LEU A 345 -14.88 -3.80 -16.35
CA LEU A 345 -13.75 -2.90 -16.13
C LEU A 345 -13.90 -1.62 -16.96
N ALA A 346 -14.24 -1.75 -18.24
CA ALA A 346 -14.49 -0.59 -19.11
C ALA A 346 -15.66 0.27 -18.60
N GLU A 347 -16.76 -0.34 -18.18
CA GLU A 347 -17.89 0.34 -17.55
C GLU A 347 -17.47 1.11 -16.28
N ALA A 348 -16.68 0.47 -15.41
CA ALA A 348 -16.18 1.08 -14.18
C ALA A 348 -15.29 2.32 -14.45
N LEU A 349 -14.45 2.28 -15.49
CA LEU A 349 -13.62 3.40 -15.91
C LEU A 349 -14.45 4.57 -16.45
N ILE A 350 -15.46 4.29 -17.27
CA ILE A 350 -16.37 5.34 -17.76
C ILE A 350 -17.10 5.98 -16.58
N LYS A 351 -17.59 5.17 -15.64
CA LYS A 351 -18.31 5.67 -14.47
C LYS A 351 -17.45 6.54 -13.56
N VAL A 352 -16.20 6.15 -13.28
CA VAL A 352 -15.30 6.98 -12.47
C VAL A 352 -14.96 8.29 -13.18
N PHE A 353 -14.76 8.26 -14.51
CA PHE A 353 -14.54 9.47 -15.31
C PHE A 353 -15.73 10.43 -15.21
N VAL A 354 -16.96 9.92 -15.40
CA VAL A 354 -18.19 10.72 -15.27
C VAL A 354 -18.35 11.26 -13.85
N ASP A 355 -18.13 10.43 -12.83
CA ASP A 355 -18.21 10.87 -11.43
C ASP A 355 -17.24 12.03 -11.16
N ILE A 356 -15.99 11.94 -11.61
CA ILE A 356 -14.96 12.95 -11.38
C ILE A 356 -15.28 14.26 -12.11
N GLU A 357 -15.63 14.18 -13.39
CA GLU A 357 -15.83 15.35 -14.25
C GLU A 357 -17.12 16.10 -13.90
N PHE A 358 -18.21 15.38 -13.58
CA PHE A 358 -19.53 15.99 -13.41
C PHE A 358 -19.94 16.23 -11.95
N THR A 359 -19.29 15.60 -10.95
CA THR A 359 -19.62 15.87 -9.52
C THR A 359 -18.74 16.94 -8.86
N GLY A 360 -17.74 17.50 -9.55
CA GLY A 360 -16.92 18.62 -9.08
C GLY A 360 -16.04 18.35 -7.85
N LYS A 361 -16.01 17.11 -7.34
CA LYS A 361 -15.31 16.74 -6.09
C LYS A 361 -13.79 16.54 -6.24
N ALA A 362 -13.22 16.64 -7.44
CA ALA A 362 -11.81 16.33 -7.71
C ALA A 362 -10.94 17.52 -8.18
N VAL A 363 -11.47 18.75 -8.24
CA VAL A 363 -10.86 19.83 -9.03
C VAL A 363 -9.56 20.42 -8.43
N GLN A 364 -9.09 19.98 -7.25
CA GLN A 364 -7.85 20.52 -6.64
C GLN A 364 -6.64 19.58 -6.59
N GLY A 365 -6.76 18.29 -6.92
CA GLY A 365 -5.65 17.32 -6.77
C GLY A 365 -5.02 16.80 -8.06
N CYS A 366 -5.75 16.78 -9.18
CA CYS A 366 -5.31 16.08 -10.40
C CYS A 366 -4.75 16.99 -11.51
N ARG A 367 -4.57 18.30 -11.25
CA ARG A 367 -3.87 19.19 -12.19
C ARG A 367 -2.36 19.20 -11.93
N ALA A 368 -1.68 18.14 -12.33
CA ALA A 368 -0.23 18.16 -12.53
C ALA A 368 0.16 17.22 -13.66
N GLY A 369 -0.05 17.69 -14.89
CA GLY A 369 0.40 17.02 -16.12
C GLY A 369 -0.41 17.52 -17.31
N PRO A 370 0.13 18.40 -18.17
CA PRO A 370 -0.51 18.65 -19.45
C PRO A 370 -0.43 17.37 -20.27
N TRP A 371 -1.58 16.85 -20.68
CA TRP A 371 -1.67 15.96 -21.82
C TRP A 371 -1.30 16.78 -23.06
N GLN A 372 -0.01 16.76 -23.42
CA GLN A 372 0.51 17.06 -24.74
C GLN A 372 1.61 16.07 -25.07
#